data_AF-A0A4Y2EJW3-F1
#
_entry.id   AF-A0A4Y2EJW3-F1
#
_cell.length_a   1.000
_cell.length_b   1.000
_cell.length_c   1.000
_cell.angle_alpha   90.00
_cell.angle_beta   90.00
_cell.angle_gamma   90.00
#
_symmetry.space_group_name_H-M   'P 1'
#
loop_
_entity.id
_entity.type
_entity.pdbx_description
1 polymer ?
#
loop_
_entity_poly.entity_id
_entity_poly.type
_entity_poly.pdbx_seq_one_letter_code
_entity_poly.pdbx_strand_id
1 'polypeptide(L)'
;MNDIPQQKGITLSLYADDTAILAQGKKFSTISNSLSSHIPKLESWLKRWKIQLNVEKTEAIIFSKYFKHCPEIKIYNTPVPWKKEIKYLGVILDRNLTFRPHLNHIKNKYNKAFRAQYSFICSNSRLSTQNKLLIYQAYLRPILTYASPVWAFTQNPTLISFRYGIGWKTKPWHDHAGRLVYQKCRHQKIHQYPLPQRLHH
;
A
#
# COMPACT_ATOMS: atom_id res chain seq x y z
N MET A 1 17.20 11.90 8.80
CA MET A 1 16.76 10.73 8.01
C MET A 1 17.75 10.37 6.89
N ASN A 2 19.05 10.72 7.00
CA ASN A 2 20.03 10.53 5.93
C ASN A 2 20.80 9.20 5.99
N ASP A 3 20.64 8.42 7.07
CA ASP A 3 21.45 7.21 7.30
C ASP A 3 20.82 5.92 6.78
N ILE A 4 19.63 5.99 6.18
CA ILE A 4 18.95 4.84 5.61
C ILE A 4 19.81 4.31 4.45
N PRO A 5 20.10 2.99 4.39
CA PRO A 5 20.88 2.45 3.29
C PRO A 5 20.17 2.72 1.97
N GLN A 6 20.85 3.39 1.04
CA GLN A 6 20.34 3.61 -0.32
C GLN A 6 21.06 2.68 -1.29
N GLN A 7 20.30 2.11 -2.23
CA GLN A 7 20.85 1.25 -3.27
C GLN A 7 20.13 1.50 -4.60
N LYS A 8 20.88 1.58 -5.69
CA LYS A 8 20.33 1.82 -7.02
C LYS A 8 19.34 0.71 -7.40
N GLY A 9 18.16 1.09 -7.86
CA GLY A 9 17.08 0.16 -8.21
C GLY A 9 16.25 -0.32 -7.01
N ILE A 10 16.50 0.22 -5.80
CA ILE A 10 15.66 0.03 -4.63
C ILE A 10 15.16 1.39 -4.15
N THR A 11 13.86 1.50 -3.98
CA THR A 11 13.19 2.66 -3.37
C THR A 11 12.59 2.22 -2.05
N LEU A 12 12.91 2.94 -0.98
CA LEU A 12 12.34 2.69 0.34
C LEU A 12 11.30 3.78 0.64
N SER A 13 10.11 3.36 1.06
CA SER A 13 9.05 4.26 1.51
C SER A 13 8.73 3.95 2.96
N LEU A 14 8.79 4.96 3.82
CA LEU A 14 8.46 4.87 5.24
C LEU A 14 7.24 5.75 5.49
N TYR A 15 6.19 5.16 6.06
CA TYR A 15 5.02 5.90 6.49
C TYR A 15 4.54 5.39 7.84
N ALA A 16 4.74 6.18 8.89
CA ALA A 16 4.47 5.79 10.27
C ALA A 16 5.07 4.39 10.57
N ASP A 17 4.21 3.42 10.89
CA ASP A 17 4.60 2.04 11.19
C ASP A 17 4.66 1.14 9.93
N ASP A 18 4.43 1.63 8.72
CA ASP A 18 4.56 0.84 7.48
C ASP A 18 5.89 1.18 6.76
N THR A 19 6.73 0.17 6.50
CA THR A 19 7.85 0.24 5.55
C THR A 19 7.47 -0.48 4.27
N ALA A 20 7.75 0.13 3.13
CA ALA A 20 7.68 -0.51 1.84
C ALA A 20 9.05 -0.49 1.16
N ILE A 21 9.49 -1.66 0.70
CA ILE A 21 10.71 -1.82 -0.11
C ILE A 21 10.24 -2.11 -1.53
N LEU A 22 10.64 -1.25 -2.46
CA LEU A 22 10.32 -1.37 -3.87
C LEU A 22 11.61 -1.64 -4.65
N ALA A 23 11.75 -2.84 -5.20
CA ALA A 23 12.87 -3.18 -6.07
C ALA A 23 12.43 -3.22 -7.53
N GLN A 24 13.13 -2.49 -8.39
CA GLN A 24 12.84 -2.38 -9.83
C GLN A 24 13.97 -3.00 -10.66
N GLY A 25 13.61 -3.79 -11.66
CA GLY A 25 14.59 -4.31 -12.62
C GLY A 25 13.95 -4.93 -13.86
N LYS A 26 14.76 -5.09 -14.92
CA LYS A 26 14.34 -5.73 -16.19
C LYS A 26 14.21 -7.25 -16.05
N LYS A 27 15.09 -7.88 -15.26
CA LYS A 27 15.15 -9.32 -15.02
C LYS A 27 14.85 -9.64 -13.55
N PHE A 28 14.20 -10.77 -13.28
CA PHE A 28 13.94 -11.22 -11.90
C PHE A 28 15.23 -11.48 -11.11
N SER A 29 16.27 -12.01 -11.78
CA SER A 29 17.59 -12.23 -11.16
C SER A 29 18.19 -10.93 -10.63
N THR A 30 18.14 -9.85 -11.40
CA THR A 30 18.63 -8.53 -10.96
C THR A 30 17.87 -8.04 -9.73
N ILE A 31 16.55 -8.21 -9.71
CA ILE A 31 15.71 -7.80 -8.57
C ILE A 31 16.03 -8.62 -7.33
N SER A 32 16.16 -9.94 -7.49
CA SER A 32 16.55 -10.84 -6.41
C SER A 32 17.90 -10.45 -5.82
N ASN A 33 18.91 -10.24 -6.67
CA ASN A 33 20.25 -9.88 -6.21
C ASN A 33 20.27 -8.52 -5.51
N SER A 34 19.49 -7.56 -6.02
CA SER A 34 19.34 -6.26 -5.36
C SER A 34 18.70 -6.41 -3.98
N LEU A 35 17.61 -7.19 -3.86
CA LEU A 35 16.95 -7.42 -2.58
C LEU A 35 17.85 -8.19 -1.60
N SER A 36 18.48 -9.27 -2.03
CA SER A 36 19.37 -10.08 -1.19
C SER A 36 20.58 -9.30 -0.69
N SER A 37 21.08 -8.31 -1.45
CA SER A 37 22.19 -7.44 -1.01
C SER A 37 21.73 -6.27 -0.13
N HIS A 38 20.47 -5.85 -0.25
CA HIS A 38 19.92 -4.72 0.49
C HIS A 38 19.31 -5.11 1.83
N ILE A 39 18.57 -6.24 1.89
CA ILE A 39 17.89 -6.70 3.10
C ILE A 39 18.84 -6.79 4.31
N PRO A 40 20.04 -7.39 4.23
CA PRO A 40 20.95 -7.47 5.38
C PRO A 40 21.43 -6.09 5.88
N LYS A 41 21.63 -5.13 4.96
CA LYS A 41 22.00 -3.75 5.30
C LYS A 41 20.85 -3.04 6.00
N LEU A 42 19.63 -3.25 5.51
CA LEU A 42 18.42 -2.71 6.10
C LEU A 42 18.16 -3.31 7.48
N GLU A 43 18.32 -4.62 7.66
CA GLU A 43 18.19 -5.31 8.95
C GLU A 43 19.18 -4.77 9.98
N SER A 44 20.44 -4.55 9.57
CA SER A 44 21.48 -3.97 10.43
C SER A 44 21.13 -2.53 10.84
N TRP A 45 20.59 -1.74 9.90
CA TRP A 45 20.12 -0.39 10.18
C TRP A 45 18.93 -0.41 11.15
N LEU A 46 17.90 -1.23 10.89
CA LEU A 46 16.73 -1.38 11.76
C LEU A 46 17.13 -1.78 13.18
N LYS A 47 18.08 -2.72 13.32
CA LYS A 47 18.63 -3.13 14.61
C LYS A 47 19.31 -1.97 15.34
N ARG A 48 20.11 -1.15 14.63
CA ARG A 48 20.77 0.04 15.19
C ARG A 48 19.76 1.06 15.71
N TRP A 49 18.67 1.26 14.98
CA TRP A 49 17.60 2.19 15.36
C TRP A 49 16.56 1.59 16.32
N LYS A 50 16.79 0.35 16.79
CA LYS A 50 15.87 -0.39 17.68
C LYS A 50 14.46 -0.53 17.11
N ILE A 51 14.37 -0.66 15.80
CA ILE A 51 13.13 -0.85 15.05
C ILE A 51 12.99 -2.35 14.74
N GLN A 52 11.85 -2.95 15.07
CA GLN A 52 11.55 -4.35 14.79
C GLN A 52 10.49 -4.47 13.70
N LEU A 53 10.81 -5.22 12.63
CA LEU A 53 9.81 -5.60 11.62
C LEU A 53 8.97 -6.76 12.15
N ASN A 54 7.66 -6.66 11.97
CA ASN A 54 6.77 -7.78 12.13
C ASN A 54 6.80 -8.62 10.84
N VAL A 55 7.61 -9.67 10.87
CA VAL A 55 7.82 -10.58 9.75
C VAL A 55 6.53 -11.32 9.36
N GLU A 56 5.70 -11.68 10.32
CA GLU A 56 4.41 -12.38 10.06
C GLU A 56 3.43 -11.52 9.26
N LYS A 57 3.46 -10.20 9.48
CA LYS A 57 2.66 -9.22 8.73
C LYS A 57 3.35 -8.75 7.46
N THR A 58 4.55 -9.25 7.19
CA THR A 58 5.32 -8.87 6.02
C THR A 58 4.87 -9.68 4.82
N GLU A 59 4.51 -8.98 3.75
CA GLU A 59 3.96 -9.58 2.54
C GLU A 59 4.71 -9.04 1.34
N ALA A 60 4.95 -9.91 0.35
CA ALA A 60 5.58 -9.52 -0.90
C ALA A 60 4.61 -9.71 -2.07
N ILE A 61 4.62 -8.77 -3.02
CA ILE A 61 3.90 -8.87 -4.29
C ILE A 61 4.85 -8.53 -5.43
N ILE A 62 4.66 -9.19 -6.57
CA ILE A 62 5.33 -8.86 -7.81
C ILE A 62 4.34 -8.19 -8.73
N PHE A 63 4.63 -6.97 -9.16
CA PHE A 63 3.93 -6.32 -10.27
C PHE A 63 4.63 -6.68 -11.58
N SER A 64 4.07 -7.65 -12.28
CA SER A 64 4.54 -8.13 -13.59
C SER A 64 3.42 -8.91 -14.25
N LYS A 65 3.21 -8.70 -15.57
CA LYS A 65 2.29 -9.52 -16.37
C LYS A 65 2.73 -10.99 -16.41
N TYR A 66 4.03 -11.24 -16.45
CA TYR A 66 4.61 -12.58 -16.53
C TYR A 66 5.08 -13.06 -15.15
N PHE A 67 4.44 -14.12 -14.64
CA PHE A 67 4.88 -14.88 -13.47
C PHE A 67 5.53 -16.13 -14.04
N LYS A 68 6.81 -16.35 -13.76
CA LYS A 68 7.41 -17.66 -14.10
C LYS A 68 8.08 -18.23 -12.86
N HIS A 69 8.98 -17.47 -12.24
CA HIS A 69 9.63 -17.85 -10.99
C HIS A 69 9.83 -16.63 -10.09
N CYS A 70 9.35 -16.72 -8.85
CA CYS A 70 9.68 -15.74 -7.82
C CYS A 70 10.85 -16.28 -7.01
N PRO A 71 11.91 -15.50 -6.81
CA PRO A 71 12.96 -15.88 -5.87
C PRO A 71 12.38 -15.96 -4.46
N GLU A 72 12.94 -16.84 -3.64
CA GLU A 72 12.65 -16.84 -2.21
C GLU A 72 13.27 -15.60 -1.58
N ILE A 73 12.45 -14.78 -0.91
CA ILE A 73 12.93 -13.63 -0.15
C ILE A 73 12.81 -13.98 1.32
N LYS A 74 13.89 -13.79 2.07
CA LYS A 74 13.94 -14.00 3.51
C LYS A 74 14.19 -12.68 4.23
N ILE A 75 13.46 -12.43 5.30
CA ILE A 75 13.74 -11.38 6.28
C ILE A 75 13.94 -12.06 7.62
N TYR A 76 15.01 -11.73 8.34
CA TYR A 76 15.42 -12.37 9.58
C TYR A 76 15.37 -13.90 9.45
N ASN A 77 15.91 -14.41 8.32
CA ASN A 77 15.93 -15.82 7.94
C ASN A 77 14.56 -16.52 7.80
N THR A 78 13.46 -15.76 7.80
CA THR A 78 12.10 -16.28 7.64
C THR A 78 11.60 -15.97 6.21
N PRO A 79 11.05 -16.96 5.49
CA PRO A 79 10.54 -16.74 4.14
C PRO A 79 9.31 -15.83 4.14
N VAL A 80 9.30 -14.86 3.23
CA VAL A 80 8.17 -13.93 3.07
C VAL A 80 7.20 -14.48 2.03
N PRO A 81 5.90 -14.62 2.36
CA PRO A 81 4.92 -15.16 1.43
C PRO A 81 4.63 -14.20 0.28
N TRP A 82 4.56 -14.76 -0.93
CA TRP A 82 4.13 -14.04 -2.13
C TRP A 82 2.61 -14.02 -2.23
N LYS A 83 2.02 -12.83 -2.32
CA LYS A 83 0.58 -12.63 -2.49
C LYS A 83 0.23 -12.04 -3.85
N LYS A 84 -0.99 -12.32 -4.31
CA LYS A 84 -1.55 -11.75 -5.55
C LYS A 84 -2.16 -10.36 -5.34
N GLU A 85 -2.53 -10.08 -4.09
CA GLU A 85 -3.15 -8.84 -3.64
C GLU A 85 -2.58 -8.49 -2.26
N ILE A 86 -2.35 -7.21 -2.02
CA ILE A 86 -1.81 -6.70 -0.75
C ILE A 86 -2.48 -5.38 -0.39
N LYS A 87 -2.48 -5.03 0.90
CA LYS A 87 -3.03 -3.75 1.37
C LYS A 87 -1.94 -2.81 1.87
N TYR A 88 -1.74 -1.69 1.19
CA TYR A 88 -0.81 -0.64 1.57
C TYR A 88 -1.54 0.68 1.78
N LEU A 89 -1.36 1.32 2.96
CA LEU A 89 -2.00 2.59 3.31
C LEU A 89 -3.50 2.62 2.95
N GLY A 90 -4.25 1.58 3.29
CA GLY A 90 -5.68 1.50 2.97
C GLY A 90 -6.04 1.13 1.52
N VAL A 91 -5.09 1.17 0.59
CA VAL A 91 -5.26 0.82 -0.82
C VAL A 91 -4.95 -0.65 -1.06
N ILE A 92 -5.80 -1.33 -1.83
CA ILE A 92 -5.57 -2.72 -2.21
C ILE A 92 -4.87 -2.73 -3.58
N LEU A 93 -3.64 -3.24 -3.62
CA LEU A 93 -2.86 -3.36 -4.84
C LEU A 93 -2.94 -4.80 -5.32
N ASP A 94 -3.46 -5.00 -6.52
CA ASP A 94 -3.39 -6.27 -7.21
C ASP A 94 -2.13 -6.32 -8.09
N ARG A 95 -1.72 -7.55 -8.41
CA ARG A 95 -0.53 -7.82 -9.22
C ARG A 95 -0.47 -7.08 -10.55
N ASN A 96 -1.62 -6.85 -11.19
CA ASN A 96 -1.68 -6.16 -12.48
C ASN A 96 -1.94 -4.65 -12.33
N LEU A 97 -2.02 -4.14 -11.10
CA LEU A 97 -2.39 -2.75 -10.79
C LEU A 97 -3.68 -2.35 -11.53
N THR A 98 -4.64 -3.26 -11.60
CA THR A 98 -5.97 -2.99 -12.17
C THR A 98 -6.89 -2.31 -11.17
N PHE A 99 -6.56 -2.39 -9.88
CA PHE A 99 -7.33 -1.88 -8.74
C PHE A 99 -8.76 -2.42 -8.65
N ARG A 100 -9.12 -3.48 -9.40
CA ARG A 100 -10.47 -4.08 -9.35
C ARG A 100 -10.86 -4.54 -7.94
N PRO A 101 -10.00 -5.24 -7.17
CA PRO A 101 -10.34 -5.62 -5.81
C PRO A 101 -10.56 -4.40 -4.91
N HIS A 102 -9.77 -3.34 -5.10
CA HIS A 102 -9.91 -2.08 -4.37
C HIS A 102 -11.23 -1.38 -4.65
N LEU A 103 -11.59 -1.26 -5.92
CA LEU A 103 -12.85 -0.63 -6.36
C LEU A 103 -14.06 -1.40 -5.83
N ASN A 104 -14.03 -2.73 -5.86
CA ASN A 104 -15.07 -3.57 -5.26
C ASN A 104 -15.17 -3.36 -3.74
N HIS A 105 -14.02 -3.25 -3.06
CA HIS A 105 -13.98 -2.96 -1.63
C HIS A 105 -14.59 -1.58 -1.31
N ILE A 106 -14.22 -0.54 -2.06
CA ILE A 106 -14.78 0.82 -1.91
C ILE A 106 -16.30 0.80 -2.18
N LYS A 107 -16.74 0.17 -3.28
CA LYS A 107 -18.16 0.06 -3.63
C LYS A 107 -18.96 -0.59 -2.51
N ASN A 108 -18.47 -1.70 -1.95
CA ASN A 108 -19.13 -2.40 -0.86
C ASN A 108 -19.16 -1.56 0.42
N LYS A 109 -18.05 -0.88 0.74
CA LYS A 109 -17.96 0.02 1.91
C LYS A 109 -18.93 1.19 1.77
N TYR A 110 -18.96 1.83 0.61
CA TYR A 110 -19.89 2.90 0.28
C TYR A 110 -21.34 2.43 0.39
N ASN A 111 -21.70 1.31 -0.23
CA ASN A 111 -23.07 0.81 -0.19
C ASN A 111 -23.54 0.50 1.23
N LYS A 112 -22.66 -0.05 2.09
CA LYS A 112 -22.97 -0.25 3.51
C LYS A 112 -23.19 1.07 4.24
N ALA A 113 -22.29 2.04 4.04
CA ALA A 113 -22.40 3.37 4.63
C ALA A 113 -23.67 4.12 4.17
N PHE A 114 -23.95 4.08 2.87
CA PHE A 114 -25.14 4.68 2.26
C PHE A 114 -26.42 4.03 2.80
N ARG A 115 -26.49 2.70 2.87
CA ARG A 115 -27.65 1.98 3.42
C ARG A 115 -27.90 2.33 4.88
N ALA A 116 -26.86 2.47 5.69
CA ALA A 116 -26.99 2.88 7.08
C ALA A 116 -27.56 4.30 7.23
N GLN A 117 -27.32 5.18 6.25
CA GLN A 117 -27.81 6.56 6.23
C GLN A 117 -29.03 6.76 5.33
N TYR A 118 -29.59 5.68 4.78
CA TYR A 118 -30.62 5.75 3.75
C TYR A 118 -31.87 6.46 4.23
N SER A 119 -32.28 6.24 5.48
CA SER A 119 -33.43 6.90 6.12
C SER A 119 -33.30 8.42 6.18
N PHE A 120 -32.09 8.96 6.27
CA PHE A 120 -31.82 10.40 6.34
C PHE A 120 -31.63 11.03 4.96
N ILE A 121 -31.21 10.25 3.98
CA ILE A 121 -30.88 10.74 2.62
C ILE A 121 -32.08 10.61 1.67
N CYS A 122 -32.97 9.65 1.90
CA CYS A 122 -34.11 9.40 1.01
C CYS A 122 -34.98 10.65 0.78
N SER A 123 -35.68 10.69 -0.36
CA SER A 123 -36.57 11.81 -0.72
C SER A 123 -37.61 12.09 0.37
N ASN A 124 -38.08 11.02 1.02
CA ASN A 124 -39.15 11.07 2.02
C ASN A 124 -38.66 11.50 3.42
N SER A 125 -37.35 11.69 3.61
CA SER A 125 -36.83 12.14 4.90
C SER A 125 -37.22 13.60 5.16
N ARG A 126 -37.56 13.93 6.40
CA ARG A 126 -37.82 15.31 6.87
C ARG A 126 -36.57 16.21 6.95
N LEU A 127 -35.39 15.67 6.63
CA LEU A 127 -34.12 16.37 6.70
C LEU A 127 -34.03 17.44 5.59
N SER A 128 -33.51 18.63 5.91
CA SER A 128 -33.28 19.69 4.92
C SER A 128 -32.25 19.26 3.87
N THR A 129 -32.37 19.81 2.65
CA THR A 129 -31.41 19.56 1.56
C THR A 129 -29.97 19.87 1.97
N GLN A 130 -29.77 20.94 2.75
CA GLN A 130 -28.46 21.33 3.30
C GLN A 130 -27.86 20.20 4.14
N ASN A 131 -28.64 19.60 5.05
CA ASN A 131 -28.17 18.55 5.92
C ASN A 131 -27.91 17.23 5.16
N LYS A 132 -28.69 16.95 4.12
CA LYS A 132 -28.43 15.79 3.23
C LYS A 132 -27.10 15.96 2.49
N LEU A 133 -26.84 17.18 2.01
CA LEU A 133 -25.58 17.52 1.37
C LEU A 133 -24.40 17.40 2.35
N LEU A 134 -24.56 17.85 3.59
CA LEU A 134 -23.55 17.68 4.64
C LEU A 134 -23.23 16.21 4.90
N ILE A 135 -24.24 15.34 5.03
CA ILE A 135 -24.03 13.89 5.18
C ILE A 135 -23.25 13.33 3.99
N TYR A 136 -23.63 13.71 2.77
CA TYR A 136 -22.90 13.28 1.58
C TYR A 136 -21.44 13.75 1.58
N GLN A 137 -21.19 15.04 1.81
CA GLN A 137 -19.87 15.65 1.73
C GLN A 137 -18.93 15.20 2.86
N ALA A 138 -19.45 15.08 4.08
CA ALA A 138 -18.65 14.78 5.27
C ALA A 138 -18.42 13.27 5.46
N TYR A 139 -19.36 12.41 5.04
CA TYR A 139 -19.30 10.98 5.35
C TYR A 139 -19.16 10.09 4.11
N LEU A 140 -20.02 10.28 3.10
CA LEU A 140 -20.04 9.40 1.93
C LEU A 140 -18.92 9.71 0.93
N ARG A 141 -18.67 10.99 0.66
CA ARG A 141 -17.66 11.45 -0.30
C ARG A 141 -16.25 10.98 0.08
N PRO A 142 -15.77 11.08 1.35
CA PRO A 142 -14.44 10.62 1.72
C PRO A 142 -14.20 9.13 1.46
N ILE A 143 -15.25 8.29 1.54
CA ILE A 143 -15.15 6.85 1.23
C ILE A 143 -14.80 6.64 -0.25
N LEU A 144 -15.41 7.44 -1.14
CA LEU A 144 -15.19 7.35 -2.59
C LEU A 144 -13.91 8.04 -3.03
N THR A 145 -13.53 9.16 -2.41
CA THR A 145 -12.39 9.97 -2.87
C THR A 145 -11.06 9.55 -2.26
N TYR A 146 -11.08 8.65 -1.28
CA TYR A 146 -9.85 8.17 -0.66
C TYR A 146 -8.92 7.52 -1.68
N ALA A 147 -7.68 8.00 -1.73
CA ALA A 147 -6.65 7.54 -2.65
C ALA A 147 -7.05 7.56 -4.13
N SER A 148 -8.07 8.34 -4.52
CA SER A 148 -8.53 8.42 -5.92
C SER A 148 -7.43 8.80 -6.92
N PRO A 149 -6.45 9.67 -6.61
CA PRO A 149 -5.35 9.93 -7.51
C PRO A 149 -4.46 8.71 -7.78
N VAL A 150 -4.52 7.66 -6.97
CA VAL A 150 -3.71 6.44 -7.17
C VAL A 150 -4.36 5.51 -8.19
N TRP A 151 -5.68 5.32 -8.10
CA TRP A 151 -6.41 4.35 -8.93
C TRP A 151 -7.18 4.97 -10.09
N ALA A 152 -7.36 6.30 -10.13
CA ALA A 152 -8.06 6.97 -11.24
C ALA A 152 -7.31 6.89 -12.58
N PHE A 153 -5.99 6.63 -12.56
CA PHE A 153 -5.15 6.60 -13.76
C PHE A 153 -4.95 5.21 -14.37
N THR A 154 -5.50 4.15 -13.76
CA THR A 154 -5.32 2.79 -14.28
C THR A 154 -6.37 2.48 -15.33
N GLN A 155 -5.93 2.36 -16.58
CA GLN A 155 -6.80 2.24 -17.75
C GLN A 155 -7.65 0.95 -17.73
N ASN A 156 -8.92 1.09 -17.34
CA ASN A 156 -10.04 0.34 -17.91
C ASN A 156 -11.33 1.19 -17.80
N PRO A 157 -12.13 1.35 -18.87
CA PRO A 157 -13.05 2.49 -19.05
C PRO A 157 -14.42 2.37 -18.36
N THR A 158 -14.69 1.32 -17.57
CA THR A 158 -16.05 1.06 -17.05
C THR A 158 -16.45 1.89 -15.83
N LEU A 159 -15.55 2.70 -15.25
CA LEU A 159 -15.88 3.61 -14.14
C LEU A 159 -15.71 5.10 -14.48
N ILE A 160 -15.54 5.44 -15.77
CA ILE A 160 -15.39 6.82 -16.24
C ILE A 160 -16.75 7.42 -16.61
N SER A 161 -17.76 7.32 -15.73
CA SER A 161 -18.98 8.15 -15.85
C SER A 161 -18.96 9.40 -14.96
N PHE A 162 -17.91 9.60 -14.15
CA PHE A 162 -17.70 10.83 -13.37
C PHE A 162 -16.60 11.72 -13.96
N ARG A 163 -16.57 11.87 -15.28
CA ARG A 163 -15.62 12.73 -15.99
C ARG A 163 -16.31 13.94 -16.60
N TYR A 164 -16.70 14.89 -15.75
CA TYR A 164 -16.81 16.30 -16.15
C TYR A 164 -16.34 17.16 -14.97
N GLY A 165 -15.30 17.97 -15.19
CA GLY A 165 -15.09 19.16 -14.35
C GLY A 165 -13.67 19.57 -13.97
N ILE A 166 -12.62 18.77 -14.15
CA ILE A 166 -11.27 19.21 -13.73
C ILE A 166 -10.20 18.73 -14.70
N GLY A 167 -9.73 19.66 -15.52
CA GLY A 167 -8.67 19.45 -16.49
C GLY A 167 -7.33 19.15 -15.82
N TRP A 168 -6.93 17.88 -15.82
CA TRP A 168 -5.56 17.47 -15.54
C TRP A 168 -5.08 16.60 -16.70
N LYS A 169 -4.15 17.14 -17.50
CA LYS A 169 -3.41 16.40 -18.53
C LYS A 169 -2.14 15.85 -17.88
N THR A 170 -2.08 14.56 -17.58
CA THR A 170 -0.81 13.86 -17.32
C THR A 170 -0.81 12.49 -17.97
N LYS A 171 0.32 12.14 -18.60
CA LYS A 171 0.51 11.02 -19.53
C LYS A 171 0.36 9.63 -18.87
N PRO A 172 -0.16 8.61 -19.59
CA PRO A 172 -0.35 7.25 -19.07
C PRO A 172 0.96 6.46 -18.90
N TRP A 173 0.96 5.53 -17.94
CA TRP A 173 2.08 4.65 -17.51
C TRP A 173 2.55 3.59 -18.52
N HIS A 174 2.21 3.74 -19.79
CA HIS A 174 2.71 2.86 -20.85
C HIS A 174 4.06 3.40 -21.31
N ASP A 175 5.17 2.88 -20.75
CA ASP A 175 6.39 2.60 -21.55
C ASP A 175 7.64 2.10 -20.79
N HIS A 176 7.62 1.91 -19.47
CA HIS A 176 8.79 1.36 -18.78
C HIS A 176 8.47 0.09 -18.00
N ALA A 177 8.58 -1.04 -18.71
CA ALA A 177 8.52 -2.40 -18.20
C ALA A 177 9.67 -2.70 -17.21
N GLY A 178 9.54 -2.21 -15.97
CA GLY A 178 10.28 -2.69 -14.82
C GLY A 178 9.38 -3.63 -14.02
N ARG A 179 9.86 -4.86 -13.76
CA ARG A 179 9.20 -5.74 -12.79
C ARG A 179 9.44 -5.09 -11.42
N LEU A 180 8.37 -4.88 -10.67
CA LEU A 180 8.45 -4.26 -9.35
C LEU A 180 8.16 -5.34 -8.31
N VAL A 181 9.09 -5.53 -7.39
CA VAL A 181 8.80 -6.27 -6.15
C VAL A 181 8.47 -5.22 -5.12
N TYR A 182 7.26 -5.31 -4.60
CA TYR A 182 6.84 -4.52 -3.46
C TYR A 182 6.78 -5.45 -2.26
N GLN A 183 7.42 -5.00 -1.19
CA GLN A 183 7.45 -5.71 0.08
C GLN A 183 6.94 -4.76 1.14
N LYS A 184 5.80 -5.08 1.74
CA LYS A 184 5.29 -4.35 2.91
C LYS A 184 5.84 -5.01 4.15
N CYS A 185 6.58 -4.28 4.96
CA CYS A 185 6.91 -4.67 6.32
C CYS A 185 6.13 -3.77 7.28
N ARG A 186 5.39 -4.36 8.23
CA ARG A 186 4.71 -3.60 9.29
C ARG A 186 5.60 -3.56 10.52
N HIS A 187 5.81 -2.41 11.13
CA HIS A 187 6.52 -2.27 12.40
C HIS A 187 5.62 -2.66 13.57
N GLN A 188 6.22 -3.14 14.65
CA GLN A 188 5.61 -3.14 15.98
C GLN A 188 6.41 -2.22 16.89
N LYS A 189 5.73 -1.33 17.63
CA LYS A 189 6.31 -0.66 18.79
C LYS A 189 6.64 -1.73 19.83
N ILE A 190 7.90 -1.80 20.24
CA ILE A 190 8.34 -2.64 21.35
C ILE A 190 7.84 -1.97 22.63
N HIS A 191 6.90 -2.60 23.34
CA HIS A 191 6.73 -2.34 24.77
C HIS A 191 8.05 -2.72 25.45
N GLN A 192 8.61 -1.76 26.19
CA GLN A 192 9.82 -1.85 27.02
C GLN A 192 10.21 -3.29 27.42
N TYR A 193 11.37 -3.75 26.94
CA TYR A 193 12.10 -4.79 27.67
C TYR A 193 12.76 -4.15 28.90
N PRO A 194 12.71 -4.78 30.09
CA PRO A 194 13.32 -4.22 31.30
C PRO A 194 14.83 -4.11 31.10
N LEU A 195 15.40 -2.99 31.55
CA LEU A 195 16.84 -2.72 31.53
C LEU A 195 17.59 -3.83 32.29
N PRO A 196 18.75 -4.29 31.80
CA PRO A 196 19.63 -5.11 32.62
C PRO A 196 20.12 -4.27 33.80
N GLN A 197 19.82 -4.72 35.01
CA GLN A 197 20.37 -4.14 36.24
C GLN A 197 21.90 -4.17 36.13
N ARG A 198 22.54 -3.01 36.21
CA ARG A 198 23.99 -2.92 36.35
C ARG A 198 24.38 -3.62 37.65
N LEU A 199 25.13 -4.70 37.54
CA LEU A 199 25.91 -5.24 38.65
C LEU A 199 26.90 -4.16 39.09
N HIS A 200 26.70 -3.64 40.30
CA HIS A 200 27.70 -2.86 40.99
C HIS A 200 28.76 -3.84 41.53
N HIS A 201 30.00 -3.64 41.08
CA HIS A 201 31.19 -4.01 41.86
C HIS A 201 31.54 -2.86 42.78
#